data_AF-A0A059F0F0-F1
#
_entry.id   AF-A0A059F0F0-F1
#
_cell.length_a   1.000
_cell.length_b   1.000
_cell.length_c   1.000
_cell.angle_alpha   90.00
_cell.angle_beta   90.00
_cell.angle_gamma   90.00
#
_symmetry.space_group_name_H-M   'P 1'
#
loop_
_entity.id
_entity.type
_entity.pdbx_description
1 polymer ?
#
loop_
_entity_poly.entity_id
_entity_poly.type
_entity_poly.pdbx_seq_one_letter_code
_entity_poly.pdbx_strand_id
1 'polypeptide(L)'
;MTYNGLLLTITTIILGMFVLLYKGMNKRNNNIIKVHSILSNIAFGIEVIVIIVYWPLNFINPLLVNSSAYKLGFRLPLIKQFSIHIFPFVICSVEALTCKLNTDYMKYVYLSSIGVIYTTVLFISVKVFKNKYPYSFMYKVNPFFIIFLNIILTIIACLSIEGVILLRKKYKK
;
A
#
# COMPACT_ATOMS: atom_id res chain seq x y z
N MET A 1 0.58 3.40 14.88
CA MET A 1 0.99 3.05 13.51
C MET A 1 -0.05 2.09 12.95
N THR A 2 -0.65 2.41 11.80
CA THR A 2 -1.62 1.51 11.15
C THR A 2 -0.86 0.46 10.34
N TYR A 3 -0.97 -0.81 10.74
CA TYR A 3 -0.36 -1.97 10.07
C TYR A 3 -1.09 -2.36 8.77
N ASN A 4 -1.82 -1.43 8.14
CA ASN A 4 -2.76 -1.73 7.05
C ASN A 4 -2.03 -2.14 5.77
N GLY A 5 -0.92 -1.47 5.43
CA GLY A 5 -0.06 -1.86 4.29
C GLY A 5 0.53 -3.25 4.50
N LEU A 6 1.18 -3.46 5.64
CA LEU A 6 1.73 -4.76 6.05
C LEU A 6 0.69 -5.91 6.00
N LEU A 7 -0.52 -5.69 6.52
CA LEU A 7 -1.58 -6.70 6.51
C LEU A 7 -2.02 -7.05 5.08
N LEU A 8 -2.10 -6.05 4.20
CA LEU A 8 -2.42 -6.25 2.79
C LEU A 8 -1.28 -6.99 2.06
N THR A 9 -0.02 -6.68 2.36
CA THR A 9 1.15 -7.41 1.86
C THR A 9 1.14 -8.87 2.32
N ILE A 10 0.84 -9.14 3.59
CA ILE A 10 0.71 -10.52 4.08
C ILE A 10 -0.42 -11.26 3.36
N THR A 11 -1.56 -10.60 3.16
CA THR A 11 -2.72 -11.18 2.47
C THR A 11 -2.40 -11.50 1.01
N THR A 12 -1.67 -10.63 0.32
CA THR A 12 -1.24 -10.86 -1.07
C THR A 12 -0.25 -12.02 -1.18
N ILE A 13 0.73 -12.11 -0.28
CA ILE A 13 1.66 -13.25 -0.22
C ILE A 13 0.91 -14.57 -0.01
N ILE A 14 -0.05 -14.61 0.91
CA ILE A 14 -0.86 -15.81 1.17
C ILE A 14 -1.63 -16.23 -0.09
N LEU A 15 -2.26 -15.27 -0.78
CA LEU A 15 -2.94 -15.52 -2.05
C LEU A 15 -1.98 -15.99 -3.15
N GLY A 16 -0.75 -15.48 -3.19
CA GLY A 16 0.29 -15.90 -4.11
C GLY A 16 0.70 -17.36 -3.89
N MET A 17 0.83 -17.77 -2.63
CA MET A 17 1.04 -19.18 -2.27
C MET A 17 -0.11 -20.06 -2.73
N PHE A 18 -1.37 -19.64 -2.53
CA PHE A 18 -2.52 -20.38 -3.05
C PHE A 18 -2.49 -20.49 -4.57
N VAL A 19 -2.17 -19.42 -5.31
CA VAL A 19 -2.04 -19.47 -6.78
C VAL A 19 -0.98 -20.49 -7.22
N LEU A 20 0.16 -20.56 -6.53
CA LEU A 20 1.22 -21.54 -6.82
C LEU A 20 0.73 -22.97 -6.58
N LEU A 21 0.05 -23.23 -5.46
CA LEU A 21 -0.54 -24.53 -5.16
C LEU A 21 -1.57 -24.96 -6.21
N TYR A 22 -2.50 -24.07 -6.59
CA TYR A 22 -3.51 -24.36 -7.61
C TYR A 22 -2.90 -24.63 -8.98
N LYS A 23 -1.83 -23.92 -9.36
CA LYS A 23 -1.06 -24.21 -10.58
C LYS A 23 -0.39 -25.58 -10.52
N GLY A 24 0.22 -25.94 -9.38
CA GLY A 24 0.83 -27.24 -9.17
C GLY A 24 -0.16 -28.40 -9.25
N MET A 25 -1.43 -28.15 -8.91
CA MET A 25 -2.52 -29.15 -9.00
C MET A 25 -3.18 -29.24 -10.38
N ASN A 26 -2.63 -28.62 -11.43
CA ASN A 26 -3.23 -28.51 -12.78
C ASN A 26 -4.66 -27.92 -12.81
N LYS A 27 -5.14 -27.32 -11.71
CA LYS A 27 -6.44 -26.64 -11.65
C LYS A 27 -6.26 -25.20 -12.09
N ARG A 28 -6.61 -24.92 -13.35
CA ARG A 28 -6.54 -23.57 -13.93
C ARG A 28 -7.74 -22.72 -13.47
N ASN A 29 -7.76 -22.34 -12.20
CA ASN A 29 -8.77 -21.40 -11.71
C ASN A 29 -8.39 -19.97 -12.09
N ASN A 30 -8.84 -19.53 -13.27
CA ASN A 30 -8.55 -18.21 -13.82
C ASN A 30 -9.00 -17.06 -12.90
N ASN A 31 -10.01 -17.28 -12.05
CA ASN A 31 -10.50 -16.26 -11.12
C ASN A 31 -9.51 -15.97 -9.99
N ILE A 32 -8.92 -17.00 -9.39
CA ILE A 32 -7.93 -16.83 -8.31
C ILE A 32 -6.69 -16.10 -8.83
N ILE A 33 -6.23 -16.45 -10.03
CA ILE A 33 -5.09 -15.79 -10.69
C ILE A 33 -5.40 -14.31 -10.94
N LYS A 34 -6.61 -13.98 -11.40
CA LYS A 34 -7.04 -12.60 -11.65
C LYS A 34 -7.12 -11.80 -10.35
N VAL A 35 -7.72 -12.36 -9.31
CA VAL A 35 -7.85 -11.72 -7.98
C VAL A 35 -6.48 -11.46 -7.37
N HIS A 36 -5.60 -12.45 -7.38
CA HIS A 36 -4.21 -12.30 -6.93
C HIS A 36 -3.49 -11.17 -7.67
N SER A 37 -3.58 -11.18 -9.01
CA SER A 37 -2.95 -10.15 -9.85
C SER A 37 -3.45 -8.74 -9.57
N ILE A 38 -4.74 -8.57 -9.27
CA ILE A 38 -5.33 -7.28 -8.87
C ILE A 38 -4.80 -6.86 -7.49
N LEU A 39 -4.80 -7.77 -6.52
CA LEU A 39 -4.37 -7.48 -5.16
C LEU A 39 -2.88 -7.18 -5.08
N SER A 40 -2.02 -7.88 -5.82
CA SER A 40 -0.59 -7.56 -5.90
C SER A 40 -0.33 -6.17 -6.48
N ASN A 41 -1.09 -5.74 -7.49
CA ASN A 41 -1.02 -4.36 -8.01
C ASN A 41 -1.38 -3.33 -6.93
N ILE A 42 -2.45 -3.58 -6.19
CA ILE A 42 -2.91 -2.69 -5.12
C ILE A 42 -1.88 -2.64 -3.97
N ALA A 43 -1.39 -3.80 -3.52
CA ALA A 43 -0.40 -3.89 -2.46
C ALA A 43 0.90 -3.18 -2.84
N PHE A 44 1.41 -3.42 -4.05
CA PHE A 44 2.58 -2.71 -4.55
C PHE A 44 2.37 -1.19 -4.58
N GLY A 45 1.25 -0.71 -5.13
CA GLY A 45 0.94 0.72 -5.14
C GLY A 45 0.86 1.35 -3.75
N ILE A 46 0.30 0.63 -2.77
CA ILE A 46 0.24 1.09 -1.38
C ILE A 46 1.62 1.12 -0.74
N GLU A 47 2.44 0.09 -0.93
CA GLU A 47 3.80 0.06 -0.36
C GLU A 47 4.71 1.15 -0.96
N VAL A 48 4.54 1.49 -2.24
CA VAL A 48 5.19 2.65 -2.86
C VAL A 48 4.81 3.94 -2.12
N ILE A 49 3.52 4.15 -1.84
CA ILE A 49 3.05 5.32 -1.08
C ILE A 49 3.64 5.32 0.34
N VAL A 50 3.69 4.16 1.00
CA VAL A 50 4.27 4.03 2.35
C VAL A 50 5.74 4.45 2.35
N ILE A 51 6.54 3.93 1.42
CA ILE A 51 7.98 4.24 1.35
C ILE A 51 8.27 5.68 0.91
N ILE A 52 7.52 6.21 -0.05
CA ILE A 52 7.85 7.53 -0.62
C ILE A 52 7.29 8.67 0.23
N VAL A 53 6.15 8.46 0.89
CA VAL A 53 5.42 9.54 1.57
C VAL A 53 5.44 9.34 3.08
N TYR A 54 4.83 8.27 3.57
CA TYR A 54 4.59 8.12 5.01
C TYR A 54 5.85 7.83 5.81
N TRP A 55 6.78 7.05 5.25
CA TRP A 55 8.01 6.69 5.95
C TRP A 55 8.99 7.87 6.06
N PRO A 56 9.24 8.70 5.02
CA PRO A 56 10.02 9.93 5.15
C PRO A 56 9.38 10.94 6.11
N LEU A 57 8.05 11.07 6.09
CA LEU A 57 7.31 11.91 7.05
C LEU A 57 7.59 11.50 8.51
N ASN A 58 7.86 10.23 8.78
CA ASN A 58 8.26 9.75 10.11
C ASN A 58 9.59 10.36 10.58
N PHE A 59 10.51 10.66 9.67
CA PHE A 59 11.81 11.26 10.00
C PHE A 59 11.76 12.79 10.06
N ILE A 60 11.00 13.41 9.14
CA ILE A 60 10.91 14.88 9.04
C ILE A 60 10.04 15.45 10.17
N ASN A 61 8.86 14.86 10.39
CA ASN A 61 7.94 15.32 11.43
C ASN A 61 7.14 14.13 12.02
N PRO A 62 7.73 13.38 12.96
CA PRO A 62 7.13 12.16 13.51
C PRO A 62 5.78 12.41 14.21
N LEU A 63 5.50 13.64 14.63
CA LEU A 63 4.24 14.03 15.27
C LEU A 63 3.04 13.96 14.34
N LEU A 64 3.27 13.96 13.02
CA LEU A 64 2.22 13.79 12.01
C LEU A 64 1.84 12.32 11.82
N VAL A 65 2.70 11.37 12.18
CA VAL A 65 2.54 9.95 11.80
C VAL A 65 2.37 9.04 13.02
N ASN A 66 2.83 9.48 14.20
CA ASN A 66 2.87 8.65 15.41
C ASN A 66 1.99 9.15 16.56
N SER A 67 1.65 8.21 17.45
CA SER A 67 0.89 8.44 18.68
C SER A 67 1.66 9.26 19.72
N SER A 68 0.99 9.59 20.82
CA SER A 68 1.55 10.28 21.99
C SER A 68 2.85 9.67 22.54
N ALA A 69 3.12 8.38 22.33
CA ALA A 69 4.36 7.73 22.76
C ALA A 69 5.62 8.30 22.08
N TYR A 70 5.52 8.77 20.83
CA TYR A 70 6.64 9.43 20.14
C TYR A 70 6.92 10.83 20.71
N LYS A 71 5.91 11.51 21.30
CA LYS A 71 6.11 12.78 22.02
C LYS A 71 6.97 12.60 23.27
N LEU A 72 7.02 11.37 23.80
CA LEU A 72 7.84 10.99 24.96
C LEU A 72 9.26 10.55 24.57
N GLY A 73 9.66 10.71 23.30
CA GLY A 73 11.00 10.36 22.82
C GLY A 73 11.19 8.89 22.43
N PHE A 74 10.17 8.04 22.61
CA PHE A 74 10.24 6.64 22.19
C PHE A 74 10.16 6.52 20.67
N ARG A 75 11.33 6.30 20.05
CA ARG A 75 11.44 5.98 18.63
C ARG A 75 11.57 4.48 18.43
N LEU A 76 10.93 3.95 17.40
CA LEU A 76 11.16 2.56 16.99
C LEU A 76 12.61 2.42 16.48
N PRO A 77 13.34 1.37 16.90
CA PRO A 77 14.67 1.06 16.36
C PRO A 77 14.65 1.00 14.83
N LEU A 78 15.72 1.48 14.19
CA LEU A 78 15.82 1.52 12.72
C LEU A 78 15.53 0.16 12.08
N ILE A 79 16.10 -0.93 12.62
CA ILE A 79 15.82 -2.30 12.17
C ILE A 79 14.32 -2.62 12.15
N LYS A 80 13.58 -2.25 13.20
CA LYS A 80 12.12 -2.47 13.23
C LYS A 80 11.40 -1.63 12.17
N GLN A 81 11.84 -0.40 11.92
CA GLN A 81 11.25 0.44 10.87
C GLN A 81 11.52 -0.11 9.46
N PHE A 82 12.76 -0.56 9.20
CA PHE A 82 13.12 -1.23 7.96
C PHE A 82 12.27 -2.49 7.73
N SER A 83 12.08 -3.31 8.76
CA SER A 83 11.25 -4.52 8.65
C SER A 83 9.78 -4.24 8.36
N ILE A 84 9.23 -3.13 8.86
CA ILE A 84 7.81 -2.80 8.68
C ILE A 84 7.53 -2.08 7.36
N HIS A 85 8.53 -1.42 6.76
CA HIS A 85 8.33 -0.57 5.58
C HIS A 85 9.13 -1.04 4.35
N ILE A 86 10.40 -1.42 4.49
CA ILE A 86 11.23 -1.83 3.35
C ILE A 86 10.96 -3.27 2.95
N PHE A 87 10.88 -4.21 3.89
CA PHE A 87 10.66 -5.62 3.53
C PHE A 87 9.34 -5.86 2.79
N PRO A 88 8.19 -5.30 3.22
CA PRO A 88 6.95 -5.43 2.46
C PRO A 88 7.05 -4.89 1.03
N PHE A 89 7.66 -3.71 0.86
CA PHE A 89 7.90 -3.14 -0.46
C PHE A 89 8.79 -4.00 -1.35
N VAL A 90 9.90 -4.55 -0.82
CA VAL A 90 10.79 -5.43 -1.60
C VAL A 90 10.03 -6.67 -2.06
N ILE A 91 9.24 -7.29 -1.16
CA ILE A 91 8.43 -8.47 -1.51
C ILE A 91 7.39 -8.12 -2.59
N CYS A 92 6.64 -7.04 -2.41
CA CYS A 92 5.68 -6.58 -3.42
C CYS A 92 6.35 -6.21 -4.75
N SER A 93 7.57 -5.66 -4.73
CA SER A 93 8.33 -5.34 -5.94
C SER A 93 8.74 -6.59 -6.69
N VAL A 94 9.26 -7.60 -5.97
CA VAL A 94 9.61 -8.90 -6.55
C VAL A 94 8.37 -9.57 -7.12
N GLU A 95 7.27 -9.59 -6.39
CA GLU A 95 6.00 -10.16 -6.85
C GLU A 95 5.49 -9.42 -8.10
N ALA A 96 5.52 -8.09 -8.11
CA ALA A 96 5.09 -7.27 -9.24
C ALA A 96 5.96 -7.50 -10.50
N LEU A 97 7.27 -7.69 -10.35
CA LEU A 97 8.18 -8.00 -11.46
C LEU A 97 8.03 -9.44 -11.99
N THR A 98 7.78 -10.39 -11.09
CA THR A 98 7.78 -11.83 -11.39
C THR A 98 6.40 -12.32 -11.85
N CYS A 99 5.34 -12.03 -11.10
CA CYS A 99 3.96 -12.43 -11.39
C CYS A 99 3.38 -11.60 -12.54
N LYS A 100 2.49 -12.18 -13.37
CA LYS A 100 1.70 -11.42 -14.36
C LYS A 100 0.82 -10.40 -13.62
N LEU A 101 1.28 -9.15 -13.58
CA LEU A 101 0.44 -8.03 -13.16
C LEU A 101 -0.70 -7.86 -14.16
N ASN A 102 -1.85 -7.49 -13.64
CA ASN A 102 -3.00 -7.23 -14.49
C ASN A 102 -2.68 -5.96 -15.28
N THR A 103 -2.70 -6.06 -16.61
CA THR A 103 -2.51 -4.91 -17.51
C THR A 103 -3.81 -4.22 -17.84
N ASP A 104 -4.94 -4.80 -17.46
CA ASP A 104 -6.28 -4.28 -17.68
C ASP A 104 -6.50 -2.95 -16.94
N TYR A 105 -7.25 -2.03 -17.56
CA TYR A 105 -7.59 -0.72 -17.01
C TYR A 105 -8.33 -0.84 -15.67
N MET A 106 -9.01 -1.97 -15.45
CA MET A 106 -9.72 -2.27 -14.21
C MET A 106 -8.83 -2.15 -12.96
N LYS A 107 -7.52 -2.36 -13.07
CA LYS A 107 -6.58 -2.16 -11.94
C LYS A 107 -6.62 -0.73 -11.38
N TYR A 108 -6.79 0.27 -12.25
CA TYR A 108 -6.86 1.68 -11.87
C TYR A 108 -8.19 2.02 -11.20
N VAL A 109 -9.27 1.39 -11.70
CA VAL A 109 -10.60 1.51 -11.09
C VAL A 109 -10.58 0.95 -9.68
N TYR A 110 -10.00 -0.23 -9.46
CA TYR A 110 -9.87 -0.82 -8.13
C TYR A 110 -8.98 0.01 -7.18
N LEU A 111 -7.82 0.49 -7.65
CA LEU A 111 -6.95 1.38 -6.86
C LEU A 111 -7.68 2.66 -6.44
N SER A 112 -8.37 3.30 -7.37
CA SER A 112 -9.15 4.52 -7.09
C SER A 112 -10.28 4.25 -6.10
N SER A 113 -10.99 3.13 -6.27
CA SER A 113 -12.09 2.72 -5.39
C SER A 113 -11.59 2.46 -3.96
N ILE A 114 -10.46 1.77 -3.81
CA ILE A 114 -9.83 1.53 -2.51
C ILE A 114 -9.33 2.84 -1.90
N GLY A 115 -8.77 3.76 -2.70
CA GLY A 115 -8.40 5.10 -2.24
C GLY A 115 -9.59 5.86 -1.65
N VAL A 116 -10.75 5.83 -2.32
CA VAL A 116 -11.98 6.47 -1.83
C VAL A 116 -12.48 5.81 -0.54
N ILE A 117 -12.54 4.47 -0.49
CA ILE A 117 -12.95 3.73 0.70
C ILE A 117 -12.02 4.03 1.87
N TYR A 118 -10.71 3.99 1.64
CA TYR A 118 -9.69 4.29 2.64
C TYR A 118 -9.85 5.71 3.17
N THR A 119 -10.03 6.70 2.29
CA THR A 119 -10.28 8.09 2.67
C THR A 119 -11.53 8.25 3.53
N THR A 120 -12.60 7.55 3.16
CA THR A 120 -13.88 7.61 3.87
C THR A 120 -13.76 6.99 5.26
N VAL A 121 -13.20 5.78 5.35
CA VAL A 121 -12.95 5.09 6.63
C VAL A 121 -12.03 5.93 7.51
N LEU A 122 -11.00 6.54 6.92
CA LEU A 122 -10.08 7.40 7.63
C LEU A 122 -10.80 8.65 8.16
N PHE A 123 -11.61 9.31 7.34
CA PHE A 123 -12.37 10.50 7.76
C PHE A 123 -13.35 10.19 8.89
N ILE A 124 -14.05 9.07 8.82
CA ILE A 124 -14.93 8.57 9.89
C ILE A 124 -14.10 8.28 11.15
N SER A 125 -13.01 7.55 11.02
CA SER A 125 -12.13 7.18 12.15
C SER A 125 -11.55 8.42 12.84
N VAL A 126 -11.14 9.42 12.07
CA VAL A 126 -10.64 10.70 12.59
C VAL A 126 -11.75 11.42 13.38
N LYS A 127 -12.99 11.47 12.88
CA LYS A 127 -14.12 12.07 13.62
C LYS A 127 -14.48 11.32 14.91
N VAL A 128 -14.48 9.99 14.87
CA VAL A 128 -14.86 9.13 16.00
C VAL A 128 -13.79 9.12 17.09
N PHE A 129 -12.52 8.97 16.71
CA PHE A 129 -11.41 8.78 17.66
C PHE A 129 -10.60 10.05 17.95
N LYS A 130 -10.87 11.16 17.24
CA LYS A 130 -10.22 12.47 17.42
C LYS A 130 -8.69 12.35 17.57
N ASN A 131 -8.12 12.97 18.61
CA ASN A 131 -6.68 12.99 18.90
C ASN A 131 -6.08 11.62 19.27
N LYS A 132 -6.90 10.57 19.40
CA LYS A 132 -6.42 9.20 19.67
C LYS A 132 -6.06 8.46 18.38
N TYR A 133 -6.46 8.97 17.21
CA TYR A 133 -6.11 8.34 15.93
C TYR A 133 -4.67 8.71 15.51
N PRO A 134 -3.88 7.76 14.95
CA PRO A 134 -2.47 7.99 14.63
C PRO A 134 -2.19 9.16 13.67
N TYR A 135 -3.15 9.49 12.80
CA TYR A 135 -3.03 10.57 11.81
C TYR A 135 -3.76 11.85 12.26
N SER A 136 -3.51 12.28 13.49
CA SER A 136 -4.17 13.44 14.10
C SER A 136 -3.95 14.77 13.34
N PHE A 137 -2.90 14.88 12.53
CA PHE A 137 -2.70 16.04 11.65
C PHE A 137 -3.84 16.24 10.66
N MET A 138 -4.50 15.17 10.22
CA MET A 138 -5.62 15.25 9.29
C MET A 138 -6.84 15.96 9.89
N TYR A 139 -6.89 16.16 11.22
CA TYR A 139 -7.89 16.99 11.90
C TYR A 139 -7.69 18.49 11.66
N LYS A 140 -6.46 18.90 11.37
CA LYS A 140 -6.07 20.31 11.18
C LYS A 140 -6.10 20.75 9.71
N VAL A 141 -6.39 19.82 8.81
CA VAL A 141 -6.24 20.00 7.37
C VAL A 141 -7.62 20.03 6.72
N ASN A 142 -7.81 20.92 5.75
CA ASN A 142 -9.07 21.06 5.04
C ASN A 142 -9.48 19.73 4.37
N PRO A 143 -10.74 19.27 4.48
CA PRO A 143 -11.22 18.07 3.79
C PRO A 143 -10.92 18.02 2.28
N PHE A 144 -10.93 19.17 1.60
CA PHE A 144 -10.56 19.26 0.18
C PHE A 144 -9.10 18.87 -0.07
N PHE A 145 -8.19 19.22 0.85
CA PHE A 145 -6.80 18.83 0.76
C PHE A 145 -6.62 17.33 0.96
N ILE A 146 -7.44 16.69 1.79
CA ILE A 146 -7.42 15.22 1.96
C ILE A 146 -7.80 14.53 0.66
N ILE A 147 -8.83 15.02 -0.04
CA ILE A 147 -9.24 14.50 -1.36
C ILE A 147 -8.10 14.68 -2.37
N PHE A 148 -7.52 15.88 -2.43
CA PHE A 148 -6.42 16.19 -3.34
C PHE A 148 -5.18 15.33 -3.09
N LEU A 149 -4.81 15.14 -1.81
CA LEU A 149 -3.72 14.26 -1.40
C LEU A 149 -3.98 12.82 -1.89
N ASN A 150 -5.18 12.29 -1.70
CA ASN A 150 -5.51 10.94 -2.16
C ASN A 150 -5.42 10.79 -3.68
N ILE A 151 -5.83 11.81 -4.45
CA ILE A 151 -5.67 11.82 -5.91
C ILE A 151 -4.19 11.75 -6.27
N ILE A 152 -3.34 12.59 -5.67
CA ILE A 152 -1.89 12.57 -5.91
C ILE A 152 -1.29 11.21 -5.57
N LEU A 153 -1.61 10.66 -4.39
CA LEU A 153 -1.10 9.36 -3.96
C LEU A 153 -1.52 8.24 -4.91
N THR A 154 -2.76 8.27 -5.40
CA THR A 154 -3.27 7.32 -6.39
C THR A 154 -2.52 7.44 -7.71
N ILE A 155 -2.25 8.66 -8.18
CA ILE A 155 -1.45 8.89 -9.39
C ILE A 155 -0.04 8.31 -9.23
N ILE A 156 0.62 8.54 -8.09
CA ILE A 156 1.95 7.98 -7.80
C ILE A 156 1.92 6.45 -7.84
N ALA A 157 0.92 5.83 -7.22
CA ALA A 157 0.74 4.38 -7.25
C ALA A 157 0.56 3.87 -8.70
N CYS A 158 -0.30 4.50 -9.49
CA CYS A 158 -0.53 4.13 -10.89
C CYS A 158 0.76 4.25 -11.73
N LEU A 159 1.50 5.36 -11.61
CA LEU A 159 2.75 5.59 -12.33
C LEU A 159 3.81 4.55 -11.97
N SER A 160 3.91 4.17 -10.69
CA SER A 160 4.85 3.13 -10.26
C SER A 160 4.53 1.76 -10.86
N ILE A 161 3.25 1.39 -10.92
CA ILE A 161 2.81 0.13 -11.54
C ILE A 161 3.15 0.12 -13.04
N GLU A 162 2.89 1.21 -13.76
CA GLU A 162 3.26 1.31 -15.17
C GLU A 162 4.78 1.27 -15.37
N GLY A 163 5.56 1.90 -14.49
CA GLY A 163 7.02 1.79 -14.47
C GLY A 163 7.48 0.33 -14.36
N VAL A 164 6.90 -0.44 -13.44
CA VAL A 164 7.21 -1.88 -13.28
C VAL A 164 6.81 -2.69 -14.52
N ILE A 165 5.65 -2.41 -15.11
CA ILE A 165 5.21 -3.08 -16.35
C ILE A 165 6.17 -2.81 -17.50
N LEU A 166 6.63 -1.55 -17.66
CA LEU A 166 7.61 -1.16 -18.68
C LEU A 166 8.96 -1.84 -18.45
N LEU A 167 9.48 -1.81 -17.22
CA LEU A 167 10.73 -2.49 -16.86
C LEU A 167 10.66 -3.98 -17.18
N ARG A 168 9.56 -4.63 -16.80
CA ARG A 168 9.36 -6.04 -17.10
C ARG A 168 9.36 -6.32 -18.59
N LYS A 169 8.67 -5.51 -19.40
CA LYS A 169 8.67 -5.67 -20.88
C LYS A 169 10.08 -5.54 -21.47
N LYS A 170 10.93 -4.71 -20.86
CA LYS A 170 12.33 -4.53 -21.27
C LYS A 170 13.22 -5.74 -20.93
N TYR A 171 13.05 -6.34 -19.75
CA TYR A 171 13.95 -7.38 -19.24
C TYR A 171 13.45 -8.84 -19.41
N LYS A 172 12.18 -9.06 -19.78
CA LYS A 172 11.65 -10.39 -20.12
C LYS A 172 11.51 -10.61 -21.65
N LYS A 173 12.35 -9.92 -22.44
CA LYS A 173 12.58 -10.27 -23.85
C LYS A 173 13.57 -11.41 -23.94
#